data_AF-A0A0Q8J1M6-F1
#
_entry.id   AF-A0A0Q8J1M6-F1
#
_cell.length_a   1.000
_cell.length_b   1.000
_cell.length_c   1.000
_cell.angle_alpha   90.00
_cell.angle_beta   90.00
_cell.angle_gamma   90.00
#
_symmetry.space_group_name_H-M   'P 1'
#
loop_
_entity.id
_entity.type
_entity.pdbx_description
1 polymer ?
#
loop_
_entity_poly.entity_id
_entity_poly.type
_entity_poly.pdbx_seq_one_letter_code
_entity_poly.pdbx_strand_id
1 'polypeptide(L)'
;MQQHANRSKHSFSKQAFSKHTLLALAMLTAFAGIVQAQVPSKVQSKHDAIEKAEMAAAEARAARQDAQTAQAAAQAAAATRDEGALTARGALTAEATAYDAKQSALDAQDAAIKARRAAEAARSAQASAVSGNNPTGAAIEARAAMNDAMTASSIATDATTTAQAAASATADAVQQTGATTGVQTMPRAMDSTMEPRIDFTALDANRDGSVSRVEASLSPALTADFAIADRDADGRLSQRELAVWAPR
;
A
#
# COMPACT_ATOMS: atom_id res chain seq x y z
N MET A 1 -60.50 0.93 -83.32
CA MET A 1 -60.16 2.36 -83.12
C MET A 1 -58.84 2.39 -82.35
N GLN A 2 -57.71 2.29 -83.07
CA GLN A 2 -56.70 3.37 -83.27
C GLN A 2 -56.16 3.91 -81.94
N GLN A 3 -55.01 3.43 -81.42
CA GLN A 3 -53.61 3.75 -81.78
C GLN A 3 -53.21 5.23 -81.60
N HIS A 4 -52.20 5.46 -80.74
CA HIS A 4 -50.99 6.30 -80.89
C HIS A 4 -50.30 6.27 -79.49
N ALA A 5 -49.24 5.52 -79.17
CA ALA A 5 -47.90 5.34 -79.77
C ALA A 5 -47.02 6.61 -79.74
N ASN A 6 -46.10 6.70 -78.75
CA ASN A 6 -44.66 6.98 -78.93
C ASN A 6 -43.96 6.98 -77.54
N ARG A 7 -43.04 6.05 -77.20
CA ARG A 7 -41.59 5.98 -77.53
C ARG A 7 -40.83 7.25 -77.08
N SER A 8 -39.62 7.22 -76.50
CA SER A 8 -38.56 6.21 -76.47
C SER A 8 -37.37 6.72 -75.62
N LYS A 9 -36.80 5.84 -74.79
CA LYS A 9 -35.37 5.52 -74.54
C LYS A 9 -34.32 6.65 -74.39
N HIS A 10 -33.49 6.54 -73.34
CA HIS A 10 -32.05 6.18 -73.37
C HIS A 10 -31.45 6.36 -71.96
N SER A 11 -30.94 5.32 -71.28
CA SER A 11 -29.63 4.64 -71.39
C SER A 11 -28.63 5.10 -70.32
N PHE A 12 -28.23 4.13 -69.49
CA PHE A 12 -26.89 3.85 -68.92
C PHE A 12 -25.94 5.00 -68.52
N SER A 13 -25.48 4.96 -67.26
CA SER A 13 -24.03 5.05 -66.97
C SER A 13 -23.69 4.55 -65.57
N LYS A 14 -22.67 3.67 -65.51
CA LYS A 14 -21.97 3.19 -64.31
C LYS A 14 -20.88 4.20 -63.90
N GLN A 15 -20.53 4.17 -62.61
CA GLN A 15 -19.23 4.57 -62.03
C GLN A 15 -18.76 6.03 -62.18
N ALA A 16 -18.51 6.68 -61.03
CA ALA A 16 -17.24 7.37 -60.78
C ALA A 16 -17.10 7.72 -59.30
N PHE A 17 -16.10 7.12 -58.66
CA PHE A 17 -15.39 7.72 -57.52
C PHE A 17 -14.95 9.13 -57.93
N SER A 18 -15.19 10.14 -57.10
CA SER A 18 -14.42 11.38 -57.20
C SER A 18 -13.97 11.84 -55.82
N LYS A 19 -12.64 11.77 -55.66
CA LYS A 19 -11.87 12.36 -54.58
C LYS A 19 -11.95 13.88 -54.75
N HIS A 20 -12.37 14.63 -53.73
CA HIS A 20 -12.05 16.05 -53.63
C HIS A 20 -11.42 16.33 -52.27
N THR A 21 -10.17 16.73 -52.36
CA THR A 21 -9.27 17.14 -51.30
C THR A 21 -9.47 18.65 -51.05
N LEU A 22 -9.51 19.04 -49.77
CA LEU A 22 -9.04 20.31 -49.18
C LEU A 22 -9.52 21.67 -49.77
N LEU A 23 -10.27 22.43 -48.95
CA LEU A 23 -9.81 23.77 -48.51
C LEU A 23 -10.53 24.19 -47.21
N ALA A 24 -9.76 24.75 -46.28
CA ALA A 24 -10.14 25.11 -44.92
C ALA A 24 -10.92 26.43 -44.81
N LEU A 25 -11.78 26.53 -43.80
CA LEU A 25 -12.05 27.81 -43.14
C LEU A 25 -12.41 27.58 -41.66
N ALA A 26 -11.52 28.04 -40.79
CA ALA A 26 -11.71 28.06 -39.34
C ALA A 26 -12.64 29.22 -38.97
N MET A 27 -13.69 28.93 -38.18
CA MET A 27 -14.36 29.94 -37.36
C MET A 27 -14.15 29.59 -35.89
N LEU A 28 -13.39 30.45 -35.20
CA LEU A 28 -13.33 30.52 -33.74
C LEU A 28 -14.74 30.76 -33.19
N THR A 29 -15.24 29.83 -32.38
CA THR A 29 -16.26 30.14 -31.36
C THR A 29 -15.80 29.54 -30.05
N ALA A 30 -15.60 30.42 -29.07
CA ALA A 30 -15.39 30.06 -27.68
C ALA A 30 -16.65 29.35 -27.17
N PHE A 31 -16.55 28.06 -26.91
CA PHE A 31 -17.56 27.30 -26.17
C PHE A 31 -16.94 26.76 -24.88
N ALA A 32 -17.65 27.01 -23.79
CA ALA A 32 -17.33 26.56 -22.45
C ALA A 32 -17.00 25.06 -22.41
N GLY A 33 -15.99 24.71 -21.61
CA GLY A 33 -15.39 23.38 -21.54
C GLY A 33 -16.40 22.27 -21.29
N ILE A 34 -16.64 21.47 -22.32
CA ILE A 34 -17.05 20.09 -22.18
C ILE A 34 -15.78 19.29 -22.44
N VAL A 35 -15.15 18.79 -21.37
CA VAL A 35 -14.12 17.75 -21.51
C VAL A 35 -14.85 16.50 -22.01
N GLN A 36 -15.03 16.39 -23.32
CA GLN A 36 -15.46 15.13 -23.93
C GLN A 36 -14.30 14.16 -23.74
N ALA A 37 -14.38 13.30 -22.73
CA ALA A 37 -13.50 12.17 -22.57
C ALA A 37 -13.63 11.29 -23.82
N GLN A 38 -12.71 11.44 -24.76
CA GLN A 38 -12.67 10.62 -25.98
C GLN A 38 -12.50 9.17 -25.54
N VAL A 39 -13.50 8.33 -25.83
CA VAL A 39 -13.44 6.89 -25.58
C VAL A 39 -12.27 6.33 -26.41
N PRO A 40 -11.25 5.72 -25.78
CA PRO A 40 -10.07 5.24 -26.50
C PRO A 40 -10.46 4.20 -27.56
N SER A 41 -9.71 4.16 -28.65
CA SER A 41 -9.96 3.18 -29.72
C SER A 41 -9.77 1.75 -29.20
N LYS A 42 -10.45 0.77 -29.80
CA LYS A 42 -10.30 -0.65 -29.39
C LYS A 42 -8.85 -1.13 -29.42
N VAL A 43 -8.04 -0.62 -30.36
CA VAL A 43 -6.61 -0.93 -30.46
C VAL A 43 -5.83 -0.34 -29.29
N GLN A 44 -6.12 0.92 -28.93
CA GLN A 44 -5.51 1.60 -27.80
C GLN A 44 -5.87 0.91 -26.48
N SER A 45 -7.13 0.54 -26.25
CA SER A 45 -7.53 -0.19 -25.05
C SER A 45 -6.84 -1.56 -24.91
N LYS A 46 -6.56 -2.25 -26.02
CA LYS A 46 -5.76 -3.49 -25.97
C LYS A 46 -4.32 -3.23 -25.53
N HIS A 47 -3.70 -2.20 -26.08
CA HIS A 47 -2.33 -1.82 -25.71
C HIS A 47 -2.26 -1.42 -24.23
N ASP A 48 -3.19 -0.57 -23.78
CA ASP A 48 -3.28 -0.13 -22.38
C ASP A 48 -3.41 -1.34 -21.44
N ALA A 49 -4.27 -2.31 -21.76
CA ALA A 49 -4.45 -3.50 -20.92
C ALA A 49 -3.18 -4.36 -20.82
N ILE A 50 -2.42 -4.49 -21.92
CA ILE A 50 -1.12 -5.19 -21.93
C ILE A 50 -0.12 -4.45 -21.05
N GLU A 51 0.03 -3.15 -21.25
CA GLU A 51 0.96 -2.32 -20.48
C GLU A 51 0.66 -2.40 -18.97
N LYS A 52 -0.61 -2.26 -18.57
CA LYS A 52 -0.99 -2.32 -17.15
C LYS A 52 -0.78 -3.71 -16.54
N ALA A 53 -0.98 -4.79 -17.30
CA ALA A 53 -0.68 -6.13 -16.83
C ALA A 53 0.84 -6.35 -16.62
N GLU A 54 1.67 -5.82 -17.51
CA GLU A 54 3.13 -5.89 -17.37
C GLU A 54 3.62 -5.07 -16.17
N MET A 55 3.11 -3.85 -15.99
CA MET A 55 3.41 -3.01 -14.83
C MET A 55 2.98 -3.70 -13.53
N ALA A 56 1.76 -4.24 -13.45
CA ALA A 56 1.28 -4.97 -12.27
C ALA A 56 2.15 -6.20 -11.97
N ALA A 57 2.63 -6.91 -13.01
CA ALA A 57 3.55 -8.03 -12.84
C ALA A 57 4.93 -7.61 -12.34
N ALA A 58 5.44 -6.45 -12.78
CA ALA A 58 6.68 -5.88 -12.24
C ALA A 58 6.51 -5.51 -10.75
N GLU A 59 5.40 -4.88 -10.41
CA GLU A 59 5.06 -4.50 -9.04
C GLU A 59 4.95 -5.71 -8.10
N ALA A 60 4.31 -6.79 -8.56
CA ALA A 60 4.26 -8.05 -7.81
C ALA A 60 5.62 -8.77 -7.71
N ARG A 61 6.61 -8.45 -8.55
CA ARG A 61 7.99 -8.93 -8.38
C ARG A 61 8.71 -8.07 -7.33
N ALA A 62 8.58 -6.75 -7.39
CA ALA A 62 9.13 -5.83 -6.41
C ALA A 62 8.63 -6.16 -4.98
N ALA A 63 7.32 -6.25 -4.78
CA ALA A 63 6.73 -6.61 -3.50
C ALA A 63 7.24 -7.96 -2.94
N ARG A 64 7.54 -8.93 -3.81
CA ARG A 64 8.13 -10.22 -3.40
C ARG A 64 9.60 -10.09 -2.98
N GLN A 65 10.37 -9.27 -3.66
CA GLN A 65 11.76 -8.97 -3.28
C GLN A 65 11.80 -8.23 -1.94
N ASP A 66 10.89 -7.29 -1.73
CA ASP A 66 10.70 -6.58 -0.47
C ASP A 66 10.35 -7.57 0.66
N ALA A 67 9.36 -8.44 0.46
CA ALA A 67 9.02 -9.47 1.44
C ALA A 67 10.20 -10.41 1.78
N GLN A 68 11.02 -10.79 0.80
CA GLN A 68 12.24 -11.56 1.06
C GLN A 68 13.27 -10.79 1.88
N THR A 69 13.41 -9.48 1.62
CA THR A 69 14.29 -8.59 2.38
C THR A 69 13.81 -8.42 3.81
N ALA A 70 12.51 -8.23 4.02
CA ALA A 70 11.90 -8.15 5.34
C ALA A 70 12.10 -9.46 6.13
N GLN A 71 11.96 -10.62 5.49
CA GLN A 71 12.24 -11.92 6.10
C GLN A 71 13.71 -12.06 6.51
N ALA A 72 14.65 -11.63 5.67
CA ALA A 72 16.07 -11.64 6.02
C ALA A 72 16.35 -10.72 7.22
N ALA A 73 15.74 -9.54 7.28
CA ALA A 73 15.86 -8.63 8.41
C ALA A 73 15.30 -9.26 9.71
N ALA A 74 14.13 -9.89 9.65
CA ALA A 74 13.55 -10.60 10.79
C ALA A 74 14.41 -11.77 11.28
N GLN A 75 15.03 -12.52 10.35
CA GLN A 75 15.97 -13.59 10.68
C GLN A 75 17.24 -13.06 11.34
N ALA A 76 17.78 -11.95 10.83
CA ALA A 76 18.93 -11.28 11.45
C ALA A 76 18.60 -10.79 12.86
N ALA A 77 17.44 -10.14 13.05
CA ALA A 77 16.97 -9.71 14.36
C ALA A 77 16.82 -10.90 15.33
N ALA A 78 16.22 -12.00 14.90
CA ALA A 78 16.08 -13.20 15.72
C ALA A 78 17.44 -13.79 16.11
N ALA A 79 18.39 -13.88 15.17
CA ALA A 79 19.73 -14.36 15.44
C ALA A 79 20.47 -13.48 16.46
N THR A 80 20.41 -12.15 16.30
CA THR A 80 21.04 -11.20 17.22
C THR A 80 20.41 -11.26 18.61
N ARG A 81 19.08 -11.37 18.71
CA ARG A 81 18.40 -11.59 20.00
C ARG A 81 18.90 -12.88 20.67
N ASP A 82 19.05 -13.96 19.91
CA ASP A 82 19.45 -15.28 20.42
C ASP A 82 20.92 -15.34 20.87
N GLU A 83 21.79 -14.45 20.36
CA GLU A 83 23.16 -14.26 20.87
C GLU A 83 23.17 -13.76 22.34
N GLY A 84 22.08 -13.14 22.78
CA GLY A 84 21.91 -12.65 24.13
C GLY A 84 22.50 -11.25 24.34
N ALA A 85 21.73 -10.39 25.03
CA ALA A 85 22.16 -9.03 25.31
C ALA A 85 23.07 -8.95 26.56
N LEU A 86 23.92 -7.92 26.59
CA LEU A 86 24.82 -7.63 27.71
C LEU A 86 24.10 -7.19 29.00
N THR A 87 22.83 -6.78 28.89
CA THR A 87 22.01 -6.35 30.02
C THR A 87 20.61 -6.94 29.94
N ALA A 88 19.95 -7.13 31.09
CA ALA A 88 18.56 -7.61 31.12
C ALA A 88 17.59 -6.67 30.39
N ARG A 89 17.81 -5.35 30.45
CA ARG A 89 17.03 -4.37 29.71
C ARG A 89 17.25 -4.48 28.20
N GLY A 90 18.51 -4.63 27.77
CA GLY A 90 18.84 -4.87 26.37
C GLY A 90 18.21 -6.16 25.84
N ALA A 91 18.14 -7.22 26.65
CA ALA A 91 17.51 -8.48 26.27
C ALA A 91 16.01 -8.32 26.01
N LEU A 92 15.31 -7.58 26.88
CA LEU A 92 13.89 -7.26 26.70
C LEU A 92 13.66 -6.40 25.44
N THR A 93 14.49 -5.36 25.22
CA THR A 93 14.40 -4.53 24.01
C THR A 93 14.72 -5.32 22.74
N ALA A 94 15.68 -6.23 22.78
CA ALA A 94 16.02 -7.10 21.65
C ALA A 94 14.88 -8.09 21.33
N GLU A 95 14.22 -8.65 22.36
CA GLU A 95 13.06 -9.53 22.16
C GLU A 95 11.89 -8.79 21.51
N ALA A 96 11.58 -7.61 22.01
CA ALA A 96 10.61 -6.68 21.49
C ALA A 96 10.84 -6.32 20.00
N THR A 97 12.02 -5.81 19.70
CA THR A 97 12.36 -5.34 18.34
C THR A 97 12.50 -6.49 17.35
N ALA A 98 12.96 -7.67 17.78
CA ALA A 98 12.94 -8.88 16.94
C ALA A 98 11.52 -9.35 16.65
N TYR A 99 10.59 -9.20 17.59
CA TYR A 99 9.17 -9.48 17.36
C TYR A 99 8.56 -8.53 16.34
N ASP A 100 8.85 -7.23 16.43
CA ASP A 100 8.38 -6.24 15.45
C ASP A 100 8.92 -6.51 14.06
N ALA A 101 10.22 -6.84 13.94
CA ALA A 101 10.82 -7.23 12.68
C ALA A 101 10.10 -8.44 12.04
N LYS A 102 9.71 -9.42 12.87
CA LYS A 102 8.95 -10.58 12.43
C LYS A 102 7.54 -10.21 11.98
N GLN A 103 6.82 -9.35 12.71
CA GLN A 103 5.48 -8.91 12.32
C GLN A 103 5.51 -8.15 11.00
N SER A 104 6.44 -7.19 10.85
CA SER A 104 6.61 -6.47 9.60
C SER A 104 7.00 -7.37 8.42
N ALA A 105 7.75 -8.45 8.65
CA ALA A 105 8.02 -9.45 7.61
C ALA A 105 6.77 -10.24 7.18
N LEU A 106 5.82 -10.49 8.09
CA LEU A 106 4.52 -11.09 7.76
C LEU A 106 3.65 -10.11 6.97
N ASP A 107 3.60 -8.85 7.38
CA ASP A 107 2.88 -7.79 6.66
C ASP A 107 3.41 -7.63 5.22
N ALA A 108 4.73 -7.64 5.05
CA ALA A 108 5.37 -7.61 3.72
C ALA A 108 5.01 -8.83 2.88
N GLN A 109 4.92 -10.03 3.49
CA GLN A 109 4.50 -11.24 2.79
C GLN A 109 3.02 -11.16 2.35
N ASP A 110 2.13 -10.70 3.22
CA ASP A 110 0.71 -10.52 2.91
C ASP A 110 0.51 -9.49 1.80
N ALA A 111 1.26 -8.39 1.85
CA ALA A 111 1.31 -7.37 0.83
C ALA A 111 1.79 -7.95 -0.52
N ALA A 112 2.85 -8.76 -0.53
CA ALA A 112 3.31 -9.46 -1.73
C ALA A 112 2.28 -10.43 -2.30
N ILE A 113 1.51 -11.13 -1.45
CA ILE A 113 0.40 -11.99 -1.89
C ILE A 113 -0.70 -11.17 -2.54
N LYS A 114 -1.08 -10.03 -1.96
CA LYS A 114 -2.06 -9.09 -2.53
C LYS A 114 -1.59 -8.57 -3.88
N ALA A 115 -0.33 -8.14 -4.00
CA ALA A 115 0.26 -7.68 -5.26
C ALA A 115 0.23 -8.76 -6.34
N ARG A 116 0.54 -10.03 -5.99
CA ARG A 116 0.44 -11.16 -6.92
C ARG A 116 -0.98 -11.39 -7.42
N ARG A 117 -1.98 -11.37 -6.53
CA ARG A 117 -3.40 -11.54 -6.89
C ARG A 117 -3.85 -10.41 -7.83
N ALA A 118 -3.44 -9.18 -7.54
CA ALA A 118 -3.70 -8.02 -8.39
C ALA A 118 -3.05 -8.17 -9.78
N ALA A 119 -1.79 -8.63 -9.86
CA ALA A 119 -1.14 -8.93 -11.13
C ALA A 119 -1.82 -10.07 -11.92
N GLU A 120 -2.41 -11.06 -11.23
CA GLU A 120 -3.22 -12.11 -11.86
C GLU A 120 -4.53 -11.57 -12.43
N ALA A 121 -5.20 -10.68 -11.69
CA ALA A 121 -6.39 -9.98 -12.18
C ALA A 121 -6.07 -9.12 -13.42
N ALA A 122 -4.95 -8.39 -13.41
CA ALA A 122 -4.50 -7.60 -14.56
C ALA A 122 -4.21 -8.47 -15.79
N ARG A 123 -3.61 -9.67 -15.60
CA ARG A 123 -3.40 -10.65 -16.70
C ARG A 123 -4.70 -11.23 -17.24
N SER A 124 -5.68 -11.49 -16.37
CA SER A 124 -7.03 -11.93 -16.80
C SER A 124 -7.72 -10.86 -17.64
N ALA A 125 -7.62 -9.60 -17.21
CA ALA A 125 -8.14 -8.46 -17.95
C ALA A 125 -7.42 -8.31 -19.32
N GLN A 126 -6.09 -8.41 -19.35
CA GLN A 126 -5.33 -8.44 -20.61
C GLN A 126 -5.81 -9.53 -21.58
N ALA A 127 -6.03 -10.76 -21.11
CA ALA A 127 -6.55 -11.85 -21.95
C ALA A 127 -7.93 -11.52 -22.54
N SER A 128 -8.80 -10.89 -21.74
CA SER A 128 -10.12 -10.40 -22.16
C SER A 128 -10.03 -9.27 -23.18
N ALA A 129 -9.04 -8.38 -23.05
CA ALA A 129 -8.78 -7.32 -24.01
C ALA A 129 -8.30 -7.88 -25.37
N VAL A 130 -7.33 -8.81 -25.32
CA VAL A 130 -6.71 -9.39 -26.52
C VAL A 130 -7.74 -10.21 -27.33
N SER A 131 -8.55 -11.04 -26.66
CA SER A 131 -9.62 -11.82 -27.29
C SER A 131 -10.70 -10.97 -27.96
N GLY A 132 -10.81 -9.67 -27.60
CA GLY A 132 -11.64 -8.70 -28.29
C GLY A 132 -13.10 -8.65 -27.83
N ASN A 133 -13.47 -9.42 -26.79
CA ASN A 133 -14.83 -9.49 -26.27
C ASN A 133 -15.27 -8.16 -25.63
N ASN A 134 -14.36 -7.47 -24.92
CA ASN A 134 -14.61 -6.16 -24.33
C ASN A 134 -13.27 -5.43 -24.02
N PRO A 135 -12.57 -4.88 -25.02
CA PRO A 135 -11.24 -4.31 -24.82
C PRO A 135 -11.23 -3.07 -23.93
N THR A 136 -12.27 -2.24 -24.00
CA THR A 136 -12.36 -1.01 -23.19
C THR A 136 -12.65 -1.32 -21.72
N GLY A 137 -13.57 -2.25 -21.43
CA GLY A 137 -13.82 -2.68 -20.05
C GLY A 137 -12.61 -3.39 -19.44
N ALA A 138 -11.98 -4.27 -20.20
CA ALA A 138 -10.76 -4.95 -19.78
C ALA A 138 -9.59 -3.98 -19.50
N ALA A 139 -9.45 -2.88 -20.26
CA ALA A 139 -8.44 -1.87 -19.98
C ALA A 139 -8.68 -1.15 -18.63
N ILE A 140 -9.95 -0.91 -18.28
CA ILE A 140 -10.33 -0.32 -16.99
C ILE A 140 -9.99 -1.29 -15.85
N GLU A 141 -10.34 -2.57 -15.99
CA GLU A 141 -10.02 -3.62 -15.02
C GLU A 141 -8.51 -3.79 -14.84
N ALA A 142 -7.75 -3.82 -15.93
CA ALA A 142 -6.29 -3.92 -15.88
C ALA A 142 -5.67 -2.72 -15.15
N ARG A 143 -6.21 -1.51 -15.33
CA ARG A 143 -5.76 -0.32 -14.62
C ARG A 143 -6.08 -0.35 -13.13
N ALA A 144 -7.28 -0.80 -12.77
CA ALA A 144 -7.66 -0.97 -11.35
C ALA A 144 -6.74 -1.99 -10.67
N ALA A 145 -6.56 -3.16 -11.27
CA ALA A 145 -5.68 -4.21 -10.77
C ALA A 145 -4.21 -3.76 -10.68
N MET A 146 -3.76 -2.91 -11.60
CA MET A 146 -2.43 -2.32 -11.54
C MET A 146 -2.27 -1.33 -10.37
N ASN A 147 -3.27 -0.48 -10.10
CA ASN A 147 -3.28 0.38 -8.91
C ASN A 147 -3.26 -0.45 -7.62
N ASP A 148 -4.05 -1.54 -7.56
CA ASP A 148 -4.05 -2.45 -6.40
C ASP A 148 -2.68 -3.09 -6.17
N ALA A 149 -2.00 -3.48 -7.26
CA ALA A 149 -0.64 -4.01 -7.20
C ALA A 149 0.35 -2.95 -6.66
N MET A 150 0.25 -1.69 -7.12
CA MET A 150 1.08 -0.58 -6.64
C MET A 150 0.87 -0.31 -5.14
N THR A 151 -0.39 -0.23 -4.70
CA THR A 151 -0.69 -0.05 -3.28
C THR A 151 -0.14 -1.20 -2.44
N ALA A 152 -0.33 -2.44 -2.89
CA ALA A 152 0.20 -3.61 -2.18
C ALA A 152 1.72 -3.62 -2.14
N SER A 153 2.40 -3.19 -3.19
CA SER A 153 3.87 -3.11 -3.19
C SER A 153 4.41 -1.98 -2.33
N SER A 154 3.77 -0.81 -2.32
CA SER A 154 4.11 0.26 -1.36
C SER A 154 4.02 -0.23 0.09
N ILE A 155 2.97 -0.99 0.43
CA ILE A 155 2.84 -1.60 1.76
C ILE A 155 3.99 -2.59 2.03
N ALA A 156 4.40 -3.36 1.03
CA ALA A 156 5.55 -4.28 1.18
C ALA A 156 6.87 -3.50 1.42
N THR A 157 7.08 -2.38 0.73
CA THR A 157 8.25 -1.51 0.92
C THR A 157 8.25 -0.87 2.32
N ASP A 158 7.12 -0.33 2.78
CA ASP A 158 6.98 0.26 4.11
C ASP A 158 7.25 -0.79 5.20
N ALA A 159 6.63 -1.97 5.08
CA ALA A 159 6.85 -3.08 6.01
C ALA A 159 8.31 -3.57 6.00
N THR A 160 8.96 -3.58 4.84
CA THR A 160 10.39 -3.92 4.74
C THR A 160 11.27 -2.89 5.45
N THR A 161 10.96 -1.60 5.31
CA THR A 161 11.67 -0.52 5.99
C THR A 161 11.55 -0.65 7.51
N THR A 162 10.34 -0.94 8.00
CA THR A 162 10.11 -1.19 9.43
C THR A 162 10.86 -2.44 9.91
N ALA A 163 10.86 -3.53 9.14
CA ALA A 163 11.60 -4.75 9.50
C ALA A 163 13.11 -4.50 9.60
N GLN A 164 13.67 -3.72 8.69
CA GLN A 164 15.10 -3.34 8.71
C GLN A 164 15.43 -2.44 9.90
N ALA A 165 14.60 -1.44 10.18
CA ALA A 165 14.76 -0.56 11.33
C ALA A 165 14.70 -1.35 12.65
N ALA A 166 13.72 -2.25 12.78
CA ALA A 166 13.57 -3.12 13.94
C ALA A 166 14.76 -4.08 14.11
N ALA A 167 15.31 -4.62 13.01
CA ALA A 167 16.52 -5.43 13.05
C ALA A 167 17.74 -4.63 13.53
N SER A 168 17.92 -3.38 13.07
CA SER A 168 19.00 -2.52 13.59
C SER A 168 18.82 -2.18 15.07
N ALA A 169 17.58 -1.90 15.50
CA ALA A 169 17.29 -1.65 16.92
C ALA A 169 17.56 -2.88 17.80
N THR A 170 17.33 -4.09 17.26
CA THR A 170 17.70 -5.34 17.93
C THR A 170 19.21 -5.44 18.13
N ALA A 171 20.00 -5.09 17.11
CA ALA A 171 21.45 -5.08 17.19
C ALA A 171 21.97 -4.05 18.22
N ASP A 172 21.41 -2.85 18.22
CA ASP A 172 21.78 -1.80 19.17
C ASP A 172 21.45 -2.21 20.62
N ALA A 173 20.30 -2.87 20.83
CA ALA A 173 19.87 -3.34 22.15
C ALA A 173 20.81 -4.41 22.73
N VAL A 174 21.33 -5.31 21.88
CA VAL A 174 22.28 -6.35 22.29
C VAL A 174 23.65 -5.76 22.64
N GLN A 175 24.08 -4.72 21.93
CA GLN A 175 25.37 -4.05 22.14
C GLN A 175 25.38 -3.00 23.25
N GLN A 176 24.21 -2.57 23.76
CA GLN A 176 24.14 -1.65 24.89
C GLN A 176 24.73 -2.29 26.17
N THR A 177 26.04 -2.12 26.36
CA THR A 177 26.65 -2.06 27.68
C THR A 177 26.00 -0.91 28.41
N GLY A 178 25.44 -1.10 29.60
CA GLY A 178 24.75 -0.05 30.36
C GLY A 178 25.60 1.21 30.53
N ALA A 179 25.55 2.12 29.56
CA ALA A 179 26.01 3.47 29.69
C ALA A 179 24.87 4.21 30.37
N THR A 180 25.08 4.51 31.64
CA THR A 180 24.35 5.50 32.42
C THR A 180 24.23 6.78 31.59
N THR A 181 23.16 6.92 30.81
CA THR A 181 22.80 8.21 30.23
C THR A 181 22.29 9.06 31.38
N GLY A 182 23.23 9.82 31.96
CA GLY A 182 23.03 10.99 32.81
C GLY A 182 21.81 10.97 33.72
N VAL A 183 22.06 10.71 35.00
CA VAL A 183 21.33 11.40 36.07
C VAL A 183 21.58 12.90 35.87
N GLN A 184 20.82 13.54 34.98
CA GLN A 184 20.61 14.97 35.06
C GLN A 184 19.62 15.16 36.19
N THR A 185 20.20 15.40 37.37
CA THR A 185 19.54 16.06 38.48
C THR A 185 18.77 17.27 37.98
N MET A 186 17.44 17.22 38.03
CA MET A 186 16.60 18.41 38.11
C MET A 186 15.59 18.22 39.26
N PRO A 187 15.31 19.30 40.00
CA PRO A 187 15.07 19.23 41.43
C PRO A 187 13.62 18.90 41.78
N ARG A 188 13.47 18.21 42.92
CA ARG A 188 12.22 18.00 43.64
C ARG A 188 11.56 19.34 44.02
N ALA A 189 10.37 19.60 43.47
CA ALA A 189 9.31 20.41 44.06
C ALA A 189 7.97 19.88 43.51
N MET A 190 7.33 18.91 44.18
CA MET A 190 6.19 19.09 45.10
C MET A 190 5.02 19.88 44.50
N ASP A 191 3.92 19.21 44.13
CA ASP A 191 2.66 19.20 44.89
C ASP A 191 1.67 18.15 44.30
N SER A 192 0.64 17.83 45.06
CA SER A 192 0.01 16.53 45.23
C SER A 192 -1.39 16.50 44.61
N THR A 193 -1.68 15.48 43.81
CA THR A 193 -2.99 14.79 43.82
C THR A 193 -2.89 13.46 43.09
N MET A 194 -3.39 12.43 43.76
CA MET A 194 -3.40 11.04 43.38
C MET A 194 -4.03 10.80 42.01
N GLU A 195 -3.23 10.29 41.07
CA GLU A 195 -3.46 9.04 40.33
C GLU A 195 -2.15 8.68 39.61
N PRO A 196 -1.73 7.40 39.56
CA PRO A 196 -0.61 6.99 38.71
C PRO A 196 -1.06 7.08 37.25
N ARG A 197 -1.12 8.30 36.71
CA ARG A 197 -1.37 8.52 35.30
C ARG A 197 -0.11 8.08 34.56
N ILE A 198 -0.19 6.88 34.01
CA ILE A 198 0.79 6.38 33.06
C ILE A 198 0.89 7.40 31.93
N ASP A 199 2.06 8.00 31.76
CA ASP A 199 2.30 8.99 30.70
C ASP A 199 2.40 8.25 29.37
N PHE A 200 1.44 8.49 28.49
CA PHE A 200 1.40 7.95 27.14
C PHE A 200 2.71 8.22 26.40
N THR A 201 3.26 9.44 26.54
CA THR A 201 4.50 9.87 25.89
C THR A 201 5.73 9.14 26.43
N ALA A 202 5.65 8.59 27.64
CA ALA A 202 6.71 7.79 28.23
C ALA A 202 6.66 6.33 27.81
N LEU A 203 5.49 5.85 27.35
CA LEU A 203 5.31 4.50 26.83
C LEU A 203 5.48 4.42 25.32
N ASP A 204 5.00 5.41 24.57
CA ASP A 204 5.16 5.57 23.13
C ASP A 204 6.62 5.96 22.81
N ALA A 205 7.50 4.97 22.91
CA ALA A 205 8.95 5.14 22.82
C ALA A 205 9.36 5.44 21.37
N ASN A 206 8.62 4.90 20.41
CA ASN A 206 8.86 5.10 18.98
C ASN A 206 8.14 6.35 18.42
N ARG A 207 7.26 6.98 19.21
CA ARG A 207 6.46 8.18 18.84
C ARG A 207 5.59 7.94 17.63
N ASP A 208 5.05 6.73 17.49
CA ASP A 208 4.14 6.37 16.41
C ASP A 208 2.68 6.76 16.70
N GLY A 209 2.41 7.30 17.89
CA GLY A 209 1.09 7.76 18.32
C GLY A 209 0.21 6.65 18.88
N SER A 210 0.76 5.45 19.09
CA SER A 210 0.13 4.30 19.75
C SER A 210 1.10 3.64 20.73
N VAL A 211 0.59 2.89 21.70
CA VAL A 211 1.40 2.08 22.60
C VAL A 211 1.20 0.61 22.25
N SER A 212 2.24 0.00 21.69
CA SER A 212 2.24 -1.43 21.39
C SER A 212 2.25 -2.28 22.66
N ARG A 213 1.91 -3.57 22.56
CA ARG A 213 2.02 -4.54 23.67
C ARG A 213 3.44 -4.61 24.25
N VAL A 214 4.41 -4.42 23.39
CA VAL A 214 5.84 -4.35 23.72
C VAL A 214 6.14 -3.14 24.59
N GLU A 215 5.68 -1.96 24.18
CA GLU A 215 5.85 -0.72 24.96
C GLU A 215 5.09 -0.78 26.28
N ALA A 216 3.88 -1.34 26.26
CA ALA A 216 3.09 -1.58 27.45
C ALA A 216 3.76 -2.57 28.42
N SER A 217 4.57 -3.51 27.93
CA SER A 217 5.29 -4.48 28.77
C SER A 217 6.33 -3.83 29.69
N LEU A 218 6.74 -2.59 29.38
CA LEU A 218 7.62 -1.79 30.23
C LEU A 218 6.89 -1.28 31.50
N SER A 219 5.56 -1.37 31.53
CA SER A 219 4.73 -1.05 32.69
C SER A 219 4.00 -2.29 33.22
N PRO A 220 4.32 -2.76 34.43
CA PRO A 220 3.66 -3.92 35.04
C PRO A 220 2.13 -3.77 35.16
N ALA A 221 1.65 -2.55 35.43
CA ALA A 221 0.22 -2.27 35.55
C ALA A 221 -0.51 -2.43 34.20
N LEU A 222 0.11 -1.97 33.11
CA LEU A 222 -0.49 -2.02 31.78
C LEU A 222 -0.35 -3.41 31.14
N THR A 223 0.68 -4.18 31.52
CA THR A 223 0.89 -5.54 31.00
C THR A 223 -0.27 -6.47 31.35
N ALA A 224 -0.75 -6.42 32.60
CA ALA A 224 -1.86 -7.26 33.05
C ALA A 224 -3.19 -6.88 32.40
N ASP A 225 -3.38 -5.58 32.15
CA ASP A 225 -4.65 -5.03 31.68
C ASP A 225 -4.63 -4.66 30.19
N PHE A 226 -3.58 -4.99 29.43
CA PHE A 226 -3.44 -4.58 28.04
C PHE A 226 -4.64 -4.99 27.19
N ALA A 227 -5.09 -6.23 27.34
CA ALA A 227 -6.25 -6.75 26.61
C ALA A 227 -7.59 -6.16 27.08
N ILE A 228 -7.62 -5.49 28.22
CA ILE A 228 -8.78 -4.76 28.74
C ILE A 228 -8.76 -3.31 28.23
N ALA A 229 -7.56 -2.73 28.11
CA ALA A 229 -7.33 -1.39 27.62
C ALA A 229 -7.53 -1.30 26.09
N ASP A 230 -7.12 -2.34 25.34
CA ASP A 230 -7.27 -2.49 23.89
C ASP A 230 -8.71 -2.86 23.56
N ARG A 231 -9.55 -1.85 23.30
CA ARG A 231 -11.00 -2.02 23.19
C ARG A 231 -11.45 -2.38 21.79
N ASP A 232 -10.72 -1.92 20.78
CA ASP A 232 -10.95 -2.28 19.40
C ASP A 232 -10.22 -3.57 18.98
N ALA A 233 -9.37 -4.12 19.87
CA ALA A 233 -8.63 -5.36 19.70
C ALA A 233 -7.69 -5.29 18.49
N ASP A 234 -7.15 -4.11 18.19
CA ASP A 234 -6.21 -3.88 17.11
C ASP A 234 -4.76 -4.26 17.47
N GLY A 235 -4.51 -4.60 18.74
CA GLY A 235 -3.22 -5.02 19.27
C GLY A 235 -2.31 -3.86 19.72
N ARG A 236 -2.81 -2.63 19.73
CA ARG A 236 -2.15 -1.40 20.18
C ARG A 236 -3.09 -0.64 21.11
N LEU A 237 -2.56 0.36 21.80
CA LEU A 237 -3.34 1.26 22.64
C LEU A 237 -3.21 2.66 22.09
N SER A 238 -4.30 3.19 21.57
CA SER A 238 -4.36 4.61 21.21
C SER A 238 -4.31 5.49 22.47
N GLN A 239 -3.94 6.76 22.31
CA GLN A 239 -3.95 7.73 23.40
C GLN A 239 -5.32 7.83 24.09
N ARG A 240 -6.42 7.63 23.34
CA ARG A 240 -7.78 7.63 23.88
C ARG A 240 -8.06 6.39 24.72
N GLU A 241 -7.61 5.22 24.28
CA GLU A 241 -7.81 3.97 25.01
C GLU A 241 -7.02 3.95 26.32
N LEU A 242 -5.76 4.40 26.27
CA LEU A 242 -4.94 4.51 27.47
C LEU A 242 -5.48 5.56 28.45
N ALA A 243 -6.02 6.68 27.97
CA ALA A 243 -6.61 7.72 28.83
C ALA A 243 -7.93 7.29 29.50
N VAL A 244 -8.67 6.36 28.89
CA VAL A 244 -9.90 5.79 29.46
C VAL A 244 -9.60 4.64 30.42
N TRP A 245 -8.45 3.99 30.27
CA TRP A 245 -8.01 2.93 31.15
C TRP A 245 -7.51 3.51 32.49
N ALA A 246 -8.21 3.15 33.57
CA ALA A 246 -7.79 3.44 34.93
C ALA A 246 -7.24 2.14 35.56
N PRO A 247 -6.01 2.14 36.13
CA PRO A 247 -5.48 0.97 36.81
C PRO A 247 -6.38 0.61 38.01
N ARG A 248 -6.76 -0.66 38.13
CA ARG A 248 -7.61 -1.17 39.22
C ARG A 248 -6.82 -1.66 40.42
#